data_AF-A0A256ZZP4-F1
#
_entry.id   AF-A0A256ZZP4-F1
#
_cell.length_a   1.000
_cell.length_b   1.000
_cell.length_c   1.000
_cell.angle_alpha   90.00
_cell.angle_beta   90.00
_cell.angle_gamma   90.00
#
_symmetry.space_group_name_H-M   'P 1'
#
loop_
_entity.id
_entity.type
_entity.pdbx_description
1 polymer ?
#
loop_
_entity_poly.entity_id
_entity_poly.type
_entity_poly.pdbx_seq_one_letter_code
_entity_poly.pdbx_strand_id
1 'polypeptide(L)'
;MKKIFFIITIISLLIIGAFVGSQTHQNVVIYDLSNRNYFFRTIESIEKAENSIHIVMFEMRYYPNNTNSSENALIKELIRARERNVSVKVVLEGGEDYLGSDFITKQKLACSILRNASIAVRFDPKEVTTHAKLLIIDNKIVIIGSTNWVDYALEKNNEANIMIVSKSVAQTFENYFQKLWFSSEDAVCVTQNKPDEKCLGIGKILRNKDYCNGRLVSAQGIVRGLNTRASKSGNIYTTFDLIADKDSIKIFMWGEPDFENEDNVTVVGTYHKEKKVGKYSFFDEIEAGKIKATNVDPDSLN
;
A
#
# COMPACT_ATOMS: atom_id res chain seq x y z
N MET A 1 78.35 -37.33 -22.25
CA MET A 1 77.21 -38.20 -21.88
C MET A 1 76.81 -37.94 -20.44
N LYS A 2 75.56 -37.52 -20.23
CA LYS A 2 74.67 -37.62 -19.04
C LYS A 2 75.28 -37.76 -17.62
N LYS A 3 74.84 -36.87 -16.71
CA LYS A 3 74.21 -37.07 -15.36
C LYS A 3 74.69 -35.98 -14.37
N ILE A 4 73.89 -34.97 -13.99
CA ILE A 4 72.71 -34.92 -13.08
C ILE A 4 73.10 -34.56 -11.62
N PHE A 5 72.65 -33.36 -11.21
CA PHE A 5 72.13 -32.89 -9.91
C PHE A 5 72.95 -33.00 -8.62
N PHE A 6 73.28 -31.84 -8.02
CA PHE A 6 72.64 -31.35 -6.79
C PHE A 6 73.12 -29.91 -6.49
N ILE A 7 72.31 -28.88 -6.75
CA ILE A 7 72.45 -27.59 -6.08
C ILE A 7 71.05 -27.16 -5.62
N ILE A 8 70.86 -27.29 -4.31
CA ILE A 8 69.78 -26.71 -3.54
C ILE A 8 69.89 -25.19 -3.71
N THR A 9 68.96 -24.57 -4.44
CA THR A 9 68.71 -23.13 -4.30
C THR A 9 67.24 -22.95 -3.98
N ILE A 10 66.99 -22.68 -2.70
CA ILE A 10 65.73 -22.20 -2.16
C ILE A 10 65.44 -20.87 -2.84
N ILE A 11 64.63 -20.91 -3.89
CA ILE A 11 63.91 -19.73 -4.40
C ILE A 11 62.45 -20.14 -4.48
N SER A 12 61.87 -20.40 -3.31
CA SER A 12 60.45 -20.21 -3.08
C SER A 12 60.21 -18.70 -3.09
N LEU A 13 60.14 -18.13 -4.30
CA LEU A 13 59.80 -16.75 -4.52
C LEU A 13 58.41 -16.51 -3.92
N LEU A 14 58.38 -15.72 -2.86
CA LEU A 14 57.20 -15.10 -2.28
C LEU A 14 56.43 -14.33 -3.37
N ILE A 15 55.50 -15.02 -4.05
CA ILE A 15 54.30 -14.40 -4.61
C ILE A 15 53.15 -14.82 -3.68
N ILE A 16 53.24 -14.38 -2.43
CA ILE A 16 52.02 -14.04 -1.69
C ILE A 16 51.72 -12.63 -2.19
N GLY A 17 51.01 -12.57 -3.32
CA GLY A 17 50.37 -11.34 -3.74
C GLY A 17 49.47 -10.94 -2.58
N ALA A 18 49.90 -9.94 -1.83
CA ALA A 18 49.05 -9.21 -0.92
C ALA A 18 48.00 -8.51 -1.79
N PHE A 19 46.96 -9.26 -2.17
CA PHE A 19 45.67 -8.70 -2.51
C PHE A 19 45.11 -8.13 -1.20
N VAL A 20 45.73 -7.05 -0.71
CA VAL A 20 45.04 -6.10 0.13
C VAL A 20 44.02 -5.50 -0.80
N GLY A 21 42.86 -6.16 -0.90
CA GLY A 21 41.70 -5.58 -1.52
C GLY A 21 41.58 -4.20 -0.92
N SER A 22 41.69 -3.17 -1.76
CA SER A 22 41.25 -1.84 -1.41
C SER A 22 39.79 -2.01 -1.01
N GLN A 23 39.54 -2.14 0.29
CA GLN A 23 38.21 -1.97 0.84
C GLN A 23 37.93 -0.49 0.58
N THR A 24 37.35 -0.19 -0.58
CA THR A 24 36.82 1.13 -0.85
C THR A 24 35.82 1.37 0.26
N HIS A 25 36.19 2.17 1.26
CA HIS A 25 35.29 2.58 2.31
C HIS A 25 34.14 3.30 1.60
N GLN A 26 33.03 2.60 1.36
CA GLN A 26 31.83 3.27 0.90
C GLN A 26 31.43 4.23 2.01
N ASN A 27 31.28 5.50 1.67
CA ASN A 27 30.81 6.50 2.61
C ASN A 27 29.44 6.08 3.12
N VAL A 28 29.39 5.69 4.40
CA VAL A 28 28.15 5.41 5.11
C VAL A 28 27.72 6.72 5.75
N VAL A 29 26.57 7.25 5.32
CA VAL A 29 25.96 8.41 5.97
C VAL A 29 24.77 7.93 6.79
N ILE A 30 24.74 8.32 8.06
CA ILE A 30 23.69 7.92 9.00
C ILE A 30 22.92 9.18 9.43
N TYR A 31 21.60 9.10 9.41
CA TYR A 31 20.70 10.13 9.91
C TYR A 31 19.86 9.57 11.04
N ASP A 32 19.68 10.35 12.10
CA ASP A 32 18.73 10.06 13.16
C ASP A 32 17.29 10.31 12.67
N LEU A 33 16.46 9.27 12.80
CA LEU A 33 15.03 9.30 12.47
C LEU A 33 14.19 9.03 13.73
N SER A 34 14.73 9.31 14.92
CA SER A 34 13.98 9.13 16.15
C SER A 34 12.69 9.93 16.16
N ASN A 35 11.63 9.32 16.69
CA ASN A 35 10.31 9.94 16.84
C ASN A 35 9.75 10.45 15.50
N ARG A 36 9.28 11.70 15.46
CA ARG A 36 8.47 12.26 14.37
C ARG A 36 9.33 12.54 13.13
N ASN A 37 10.66 12.56 13.28
CA ASN A 37 11.59 12.64 12.15
C ASN A 37 11.45 11.44 11.20
N TYR A 38 11.02 10.28 11.71
CA TYR A 38 10.77 9.09 10.89
C TYR A 38 9.83 9.39 9.73
N PHE A 39 8.67 10.00 10.03
CA PHE A 39 7.63 10.25 9.04
C PHE A 39 8.15 11.14 7.89
N PHE A 40 8.69 12.31 8.21
CA PHE A 40 9.13 13.28 7.21
C PHE A 40 10.25 12.73 6.32
N ARG A 41 11.25 12.05 6.91
CA ARG A 41 12.37 11.47 6.15
C ARG A 41 11.95 10.26 5.31
N THR A 42 10.99 9.48 5.80
CA THR A 42 10.47 8.33 5.06
C THR A 42 9.67 8.78 3.85
N ILE A 43 8.77 9.76 4.01
CA ILE A 43 8.03 10.37 2.89
C ILE A 43 9.01 10.93 1.84
N GLU A 44 9.95 11.77 2.26
CA GLU A 44 10.95 12.37 1.36
C GLU A 44 11.74 11.30 0.59
N SER A 45 12.09 10.19 1.25
CA SER A 45 12.84 9.10 0.62
C SER A 45 11.99 8.30 -0.37
N ILE A 46 10.71 8.06 -0.08
CA ILE A 46 9.77 7.36 -0.98
C ILE A 46 9.44 8.24 -2.20
N GLU A 47 9.23 9.53 -2.00
CA GLU A 47 8.98 10.50 -3.09
C GLU A 47 10.12 10.51 -4.11
N LYS A 48 11.37 10.47 -3.62
CA LYS A 48 12.59 10.48 -4.43
C LYS A 48 13.01 9.12 -4.98
N ALA A 49 12.32 8.03 -4.65
CA ALA A 49 12.67 6.70 -5.13
C ALA A 49 12.49 6.60 -6.66
N GLU A 50 13.47 5.97 -7.32
CA GLU A 50 13.51 5.87 -8.79
C GLU A 50 13.32 4.44 -9.31
N ASN A 51 13.75 3.42 -8.56
CA ASN A 51 13.86 2.05 -9.06
C ASN A 51 13.05 1.05 -8.24
N SER A 52 13.23 1.03 -6.92
CA SER A 52 12.61 0.02 -6.05
C SER A 52 12.42 0.47 -4.62
N ILE A 53 11.34 0.00 -3.99
CA ILE A 53 11.09 0.12 -2.56
C ILE A 53 10.70 -1.25 -2.02
N HIS A 54 11.49 -1.79 -1.10
CA HIS A 54 11.22 -3.05 -0.44
C HIS A 54 10.95 -2.82 1.04
N ILE A 55 9.84 -3.36 1.55
CA ILE A 55 9.36 -3.07 2.90
C ILE A 55 9.12 -4.37 3.64
N VAL A 56 9.62 -4.46 4.87
CA VAL A 56 9.16 -5.42 5.87
C VAL A 56 8.50 -4.62 6.98
N MET A 57 7.23 -4.89 7.26
CA MET A 57 6.49 -4.16 8.27
C MET A 57 5.67 -5.13 9.12
N PHE A 58 6.03 -5.23 10.39
CA PHE A 58 5.26 -5.99 11.37
C PHE A 58 3.82 -5.49 11.43
N GLU A 59 3.61 -4.19 11.61
CA GLU A 59 2.26 -3.64 11.69
C GLU A 59 2.09 -2.41 10.79
N MET A 60 1.19 -2.54 9.81
CA MET A 60 0.78 -1.48 8.91
C MET A 60 -0.75 -1.35 8.94
N ARG A 61 -1.26 -0.17 9.26
CA ARG A 61 -2.70 0.09 9.29
C ARG A 61 -3.09 1.19 8.32
N TYR A 62 -4.21 0.97 7.64
CA TYR A 62 -4.94 2.00 6.91
C TYR A 62 -6.16 2.44 7.72
N TYR A 63 -6.41 3.75 7.80
CA TYR A 63 -7.48 4.34 8.60
C TYR A 63 -8.54 5.00 7.70
N PRO A 64 -9.63 4.30 7.30
CA PRO A 64 -10.62 4.84 6.36
C PRO A 64 -11.28 6.14 6.81
N ASN A 65 -11.48 6.28 8.13
CA ASN A 65 -12.15 7.44 8.73
C ASN A 65 -11.20 8.63 8.99
N ASN A 66 -9.90 8.48 8.69
CA ASN A 66 -8.91 9.54 8.84
C ASN A 66 -7.98 9.57 7.62
N THR A 67 -8.50 10.00 6.48
CA THR A 67 -7.78 9.98 5.19
C THR A 67 -6.50 10.81 5.17
N ASN A 68 -6.32 11.73 6.13
CA ASN A 68 -5.18 12.62 6.24
C ASN A 68 -4.18 12.18 7.33
N SER A 69 -4.30 10.96 7.85
CA SER A 69 -3.35 10.43 8.83
C SER A 69 -1.97 10.14 8.22
N SER A 70 -0.94 10.13 9.06
CA SER A 70 0.46 9.90 8.66
C SER A 70 0.68 8.51 8.04
N GLU A 71 0.00 7.48 8.53
CA GLU A 71 0.07 6.11 7.96
C GLU A 71 -0.55 6.07 6.57
N ASN A 72 -1.71 6.71 6.42
CA ASN A 72 -2.39 6.79 5.14
C ASN A 72 -1.55 7.59 4.15
N ALA A 73 -0.84 8.64 4.58
CA ALA A 73 0.09 9.38 3.75
C ALA A 73 1.27 8.49 3.29
N LEU A 74 1.88 7.71 4.19
CA LEU A 74 2.94 6.76 3.83
C LEU A 74 2.46 5.73 2.80
N ILE A 75 1.27 5.14 3.00
CA ILE A 75 0.66 4.20 2.05
C ILE A 75 0.39 4.88 0.70
N LYS A 76 -0.13 6.11 0.70
CA LYS A 76 -0.37 6.88 -0.53
C LYS A 76 0.92 7.16 -1.29
N GLU A 77 2.03 7.44 -0.61
CA GLU A 77 3.32 7.64 -1.30
C GLU A 77 3.86 6.36 -1.94
N LEU A 78 3.61 5.18 -1.35
CA LEU A 78 3.94 3.91 -2.01
C LEU A 78 3.10 3.71 -3.28
N ILE A 79 1.82 4.07 -3.25
CA ILE A 79 0.94 4.02 -4.42
C ILE A 79 1.46 4.97 -5.51
N ARG A 80 1.77 6.21 -5.15
CA ARG A 80 2.37 7.18 -6.10
C ARG A 80 3.69 6.68 -6.66
N ALA A 81 4.52 6.01 -5.86
CA ALA A 81 5.77 5.41 -6.33
C ALA A 81 5.49 4.34 -7.39
N ARG A 82 4.48 3.47 -7.19
CA ARG A 82 4.04 2.53 -8.24
C ARG A 82 3.55 3.22 -9.49
N GLU A 83 2.80 4.31 -9.37
CA GLU A 83 2.30 5.09 -10.51
C GLU A 83 3.46 5.68 -11.32
N ARG A 84 4.59 5.99 -10.67
CA ARG A 84 5.87 6.37 -11.31
C ARG A 84 6.68 5.18 -11.84
N ASN A 85 6.13 3.97 -11.84
CA ASN A 85 6.78 2.71 -12.22
C ASN A 85 7.92 2.23 -11.30
N VAL A 86 8.03 2.74 -10.07
CA VAL A 86 8.96 2.21 -9.06
C VAL A 86 8.49 0.83 -8.61
N SER A 87 9.40 -0.15 -8.53
CA SER A 87 9.06 -1.49 -8.05
C SER A 87 8.89 -1.52 -6.53
N VAL A 88 7.65 -1.40 -6.03
CA VAL A 88 7.33 -1.60 -4.60
C VAL A 88 6.97 -3.06 -4.30
N LYS A 89 7.58 -3.63 -3.26
CA LYS A 89 7.26 -4.94 -2.67
C LYS A 89 7.15 -4.83 -1.14
N VAL A 90 6.14 -5.48 -0.56
CA VAL A 90 5.87 -5.40 0.88
C VAL A 90 5.70 -6.80 1.49
N VAL A 91 6.44 -7.10 2.55
CA VAL A 91 6.22 -8.23 3.44
C VAL A 91 5.57 -7.71 4.73
N LEU A 92 4.47 -8.33 5.11
CA LEU A 92 3.65 -7.99 6.26
C LEU A 92 3.59 -9.17 7.23
N GLU A 93 3.40 -8.89 8.52
CA GLU A 93 3.10 -9.93 9.51
C GLU A 93 1.74 -10.61 9.21
N GLY A 94 1.76 -11.93 9.28
CA GLY A 94 0.83 -12.90 8.74
C GLY A 94 -0.19 -13.42 9.74
N GLY A 95 -0.59 -12.56 10.68
CA GLY A 95 -1.89 -12.63 11.33
C GLY A 95 -2.19 -13.94 12.04
N GLU A 96 -1.23 -14.45 12.79
CA GLU A 96 -1.41 -15.60 13.67
C GLU A 96 -2.51 -15.32 14.70
N ASP A 97 -3.16 -16.39 15.15
CA ASP A 97 -4.34 -16.27 16.00
C ASP A 97 -4.06 -15.53 17.31
N TYR A 98 -2.81 -15.57 17.80
CA TYR A 98 -2.40 -14.89 19.04
C TYR A 98 -2.29 -13.35 18.90
N LEU A 99 -2.16 -12.81 17.68
CA LEU A 99 -2.14 -11.36 17.44
C LEU A 99 -3.54 -10.73 17.52
N GLY A 100 -4.58 -11.56 17.46
CA GLY A 100 -5.97 -11.14 17.63
C GLY A 100 -6.63 -10.63 16.35
N SER A 101 -7.96 -10.72 16.32
CA SER A 101 -8.76 -10.46 15.13
C SER A 101 -8.70 -9.00 14.63
N ASP A 102 -8.54 -8.02 15.53
CA ASP A 102 -8.39 -6.61 15.12
C ASP A 102 -7.10 -6.40 14.32
N PHE A 103 -5.96 -6.89 14.81
CA PHE A 103 -4.67 -6.81 14.12
C PHE A 103 -4.78 -7.39 12.71
N ILE A 104 -5.29 -8.62 12.61
CA ILE A 104 -5.46 -9.33 11.34
C ILE A 104 -6.35 -8.53 10.37
N THR A 105 -7.48 -8.01 10.87
CA THR A 105 -8.44 -7.26 10.04
C THR A 105 -7.83 -5.97 9.51
N LYS A 106 -7.07 -5.24 10.34
CA LYS A 106 -6.44 -3.97 9.94
C LYS A 106 -5.26 -4.18 9.00
N GLN A 107 -4.43 -5.19 9.23
CA GLN A 107 -3.34 -5.58 8.32
C GLN A 107 -3.89 -6.00 6.95
N LYS A 108 -4.91 -6.85 6.93
CA LYS A 108 -5.56 -7.28 5.69
C LYS A 108 -6.20 -6.10 4.94
N LEU A 109 -6.69 -5.08 5.63
CA LEU A 109 -7.17 -3.85 4.99
C LEU A 109 -6.02 -3.08 4.33
N ALA A 110 -4.90 -2.86 5.02
CA ALA A 110 -3.73 -2.18 4.42
C ALA A 110 -3.20 -2.96 3.19
N CYS A 111 -3.08 -4.28 3.32
CA CYS A 111 -2.78 -5.21 2.22
C CYS A 111 -3.70 -4.98 1.00
N SER A 112 -5.01 -4.84 1.25
CA SER A 112 -6.01 -4.62 0.20
C SER A 112 -5.82 -3.31 -0.54
N ILE A 113 -5.48 -2.23 0.17
CA ILE A 113 -5.22 -0.91 -0.42
C ILE A 113 -3.99 -0.96 -1.33
N LEU A 114 -2.91 -1.58 -0.86
CA LEU A 114 -1.66 -1.73 -1.62
C LEU A 114 -1.87 -2.62 -2.87
N ARG A 115 -2.52 -3.77 -2.73
CA ARG A 115 -2.78 -4.69 -3.87
C ARG A 115 -3.62 -4.05 -4.96
N ASN A 116 -4.56 -3.17 -4.60
CA ASN A 116 -5.34 -2.42 -5.58
C ASN A 116 -4.52 -1.48 -6.44
N ALA A 117 -3.42 -0.96 -5.89
CA ALA A 117 -2.45 -0.17 -6.62
C ALA A 117 -1.40 -1.04 -7.34
N SER A 118 -1.68 -2.34 -7.53
CA SER A 118 -0.76 -3.30 -8.14
C SER A 118 0.60 -3.42 -7.42
N ILE A 119 0.62 -3.19 -6.10
CA ILE A 119 1.78 -3.47 -5.24
C ILE A 119 1.79 -4.96 -4.89
N ALA A 120 2.95 -5.60 -5.00
CA ALA A 120 3.12 -6.98 -4.56
C ALA A 120 3.22 -7.00 -3.02
N VAL A 121 2.32 -7.74 -2.37
CA VAL A 121 2.24 -7.87 -0.91
C VAL A 121 2.26 -9.35 -0.54
N ARG A 122 3.05 -9.72 0.46
CA ARG A 122 3.15 -11.08 1.00
C ARG A 122 2.97 -11.06 2.53
N PHE A 123 2.42 -12.14 3.06
CA PHE A 123 2.38 -12.38 4.51
C PHE A 123 3.46 -13.39 4.88
N ASP A 124 4.19 -13.14 5.95
CA ASP A 124 5.14 -14.10 6.49
C ASP A 124 4.45 -15.39 6.99
N PRO A 125 5.20 -16.49 7.16
CA PRO A 125 4.63 -17.76 7.57
C PRO A 125 4.26 -17.75 9.07
N LYS A 126 3.14 -18.39 9.41
CA LYS A 126 2.54 -18.34 10.77
C LYS A 126 3.41 -18.91 11.89
N GLU A 127 4.48 -19.62 11.57
CA GLU A 127 5.34 -20.28 12.53
C GLU A 127 6.43 -19.35 13.10
N VAL A 128 6.78 -18.28 12.38
CA VAL A 128 7.89 -17.39 12.76
C VAL A 128 7.53 -15.93 12.50
N THR A 129 7.25 -15.20 13.58
CA THR A 129 6.95 -13.76 13.57
C THR A 129 8.06 -12.94 12.91
N THR A 130 7.68 -12.15 11.91
CA THR A 130 8.51 -11.12 11.29
C THR A 130 8.30 -9.76 11.98
N HIS A 131 8.89 -9.60 13.16
CA HIS A 131 8.78 -8.37 13.96
C HIS A 131 9.64 -7.17 13.44
N ALA A 132 10.01 -7.13 12.17
CA ALA A 132 10.87 -6.11 11.59
C ALA A 132 10.10 -4.88 11.08
N LYS A 133 10.76 -3.72 11.09
CA LYS A 133 10.30 -2.48 10.45
C LYS A 133 11.48 -1.94 9.63
N LEU A 134 11.48 -2.31 8.36
CA LEU A 134 12.62 -2.16 7.45
C LEU A 134 12.12 -1.63 6.12
N LEU A 135 12.74 -0.57 5.63
CA LEU A 135 12.56 -0.07 4.28
C LEU A 135 13.92 -0.03 3.59
N ILE A 136 13.95 -0.51 2.35
CA ILE A 136 15.13 -0.46 1.47
C ILE A 136 14.70 0.23 0.19
N ILE A 137 15.39 1.31 -0.15
CA ILE A 137 15.06 2.16 -1.32
C ILE A 137 16.26 2.18 -2.25
N ASP A 138 16.01 1.85 -3.52
CA ASP A 138 16.96 1.88 -4.64
C ASP A 138 18.29 1.15 -4.38
N ASN A 139 18.25 0.07 -3.57
CA ASN A 139 19.43 -0.66 -3.11
C ASN A 139 20.55 0.26 -2.59
N LYS A 140 20.16 1.36 -1.92
CA LYS A 140 21.09 2.41 -1.47
C LYS A 140 20.71 2.99 -0.11
N ILE A 141 19.42 3.21 0.15
CA ILE A 141 18.94 3.77 1.41
C ILE A 141 18.29 2.65 2.21
N VAL A 142 18.62 2.56 3.49
CA VAL A 142 17.98 1.67 4.46
C VAL A 142 17.40 2.52 5.57
N ILE A 143 16.12 2.37 5.86
CA ILE A 143 15.48 2.91 7.06
C ILE A 143 15.11 1.71 7.93
N ILE A 144 15.59 1.69 9.17
CA ILE A 144 15.34 0.60 10.11
C ILE A 144 15.18 1.14 11.53
N GLY A 145 14.30 0.52 12.31
CA GLY A 145 14.10 0.88 13.70
C GLY A 145 12.86 0.23 14.31
N SER A 146 12.25 0.92 15.28
CA SER A 146 11.13 0.41 16.07
C SER A 146 9.74 0.82 15.52
N THR A 147 9.67 1.81 14.64
CA THR A 147 8.39 2.41 14.21
C THR A 147 7.56 1.51 13.29
N ASN A 148 6.41 1.06 13.81
CA ASN A 148 5.30 0.53 13.00
C ASN A 148 4.53 1.65 12.29
N TRP A 149 3.75 1.32 11.27
CA TRP A 149 2.89 2.28 10.56
C TRP A 149 1.48 2.30 11.16
N VAL A 150 1.39 2.89 12.36
CA VAL A 150 0.20 3.00 13.21
C VAL A 150 0.21 4.31 14.01
N ASP A 151 -0.97 4.84 14.34
CA ASP A 151 -1.16 6.17 14.95
C ASP A 151 -0.27 6.43 16.15
N TYR A 152 -0.23 5.49 17.10
CA TYR A 152 0.56 5.67 18.30
C TYR A 152 2.08 5.68 18.01
N ALA A 153 2.56 4.86 17.08
CA ALA A 153 4.00 4.78 16.78
C ALA A 153 4.49 6.03 16.04
N LEU A 154 3.70 6.55 15.11
CA LEU A 154 4.06 7.75 14.35
C LEU A 154 3.88 9.04 15.18
N GLU A 155 2.82 9.12 15.98
CA GLU A 155 2.39 10.39 16.59
C GLU A 155 2.66 10.51 18.10
N LYS A 156 2.78 9.40 18.84
CA LYS A 156 2.72 9.42 20.32
C LYS A 156 3.94 8.82 21.00
N ASN A 157 4.38 7.65 20.57
CA ASN A 157 5.46 6.90 21.20
C ASN A 157 6.82 7.59 21.09
N ASN A 158 7.74 7.17 21.94
CA ASN A 158 9.15 7.39 21.70
C ASN A 158 9.70 6.21 20.87
N GLU A 159 10.17 6.51 19.67
CA GLU A 159 10.64 5.51 18.71
C GLU A 159 12.09 5.81 18.31
N ALA A 160 12.90 4.77 18.13
CA ALA A 160 14.29 4.87 17.72
C ALA A 160 14.46 4.31 16.31
N ASN A 161 14.93 5.14 15.38
CA ASN A 161 15.15 4.75 14.00
C ASN A 161 16.38 5.44 13.43
N ILE A 162 16.99 4.79 12.42
CA ILE A 162 18.08 5.36 11.64
C ILE A 162 17.80 5.21 10.16
N MET A 163 18.26 6.20 9.39
CA MET A 163 18.40 6.07 7.95
C MET A 163 19.88 5.96 7.61
N ILE A 164 20.24 4.95 6.85
CA ILE A 164 21.60 4.65 6.42
C ILE A 164 21.65 4.77 4.90
N VAL A 165 22.52 5.64 4.39
CA VAL A 165 22.80 5.76 2.96
C VAL A 165 24.11 5.04 2.67
N SER A 166 24.00 3.82 2.15
CA SER A 166 25.13 2.96 1.77
C SER A 166 24.66 1.78 0.92
N LYS A 167 25.27 1.56 -0.25
CA LYS A 167 24.91 0.42 -1.11
C LYS A 167 25.29 -0.92 -0.48
N SER A 168 26.41 -0.99 0.25
CA SER A 168 26.82 -2.23 0.91
C SER A 168 25.86 -2.64 2.02
N VAL A 169 25.41 -1.69 2.83
CA VAL A 169 24.41 -1.95 3.89
C VAL A 169 23.06 -2.29 3.28
N ALA A 170 22.63 -1.56 2.24
CA ALA A 170 21.41 -1.87 1.52
C ALA A 170 21.44 -3.28 0.94
N GLN A 171 22.55 -3.72 0.34
CA GLN A 171 22.68 -5.07 -0.18
C GLN A 171 22.59 -6.15 0.93
N THR A 172 23.13 -5.89 2.12
CA THR A 172 22.98 -6.80 3.26
C THR A 172 21.51 -6.98 3.64
N PHE A 173 20.77 -5.87 3.77
CA PHE A 173 19.34 -5.92 4.10
C PHE A 173 18.49 -6.43 2.95
N GLU A 174 18.90 -6.20 1.70
CA GLU A 174 18.23 -6.72 0.51
C GLU A 174 18.30 -8.25 0.49
N ASN A 175 19.47 -8.82 0.80
CA ASN A 175 19.61 -10.27 0.94
C ASN A 175 18.71 -10.84 2.04
N TYR A 176 18.51 -10.09 3.14
CA TYR A 176 17.59 -10.48 4.21
C TYR A 176 16.12 -10.37 3.76
N PHE A 177 15.75 -9.26 3.11
CA PHE A 177 14.43 -9.06 2.52
C PHE A 177 14.07 -10.17 1.54
N GLN A 178 14.99 -10.54 0.63
CA GLN A 178 14.74 -11.62 -0.33
C GLN A 178 14.48 -12.97 0.37
N LYS A 179 15.20 -13.29 1.46
CA LYS A 179 14.91 -14.50 2.25
C LYS A 179 13.47 -14.49 2.79
N LEU A 180 13.06 -13.39 3.42
CA LEU A 180 11.68 -13.22 3.92
C LEU A 180 10.65 -13.23 2.79
N TRP A 181 10.97 -12.61 1.65
CA TRP A 181 10.10 -12.59 0.47
C TRP A 181 9.87 -13.98 -0.11
N PHE A 182 10.90 -14.81 -0.19
CA PHE A 182 10.77 -16.18 -0.72
C PHE A 182 10.19 -17.17 0.31
N SER A 183 10.32 -16.91 1.62
CA SER A 183 9.71 -17.74 2.67
C SER A 183 8.27 -17.34 3.03
N SER A 184 7.83 -16.14 2.65
CA SER A 184 6.46 -15.66 2.84
C SER A 184 5.52 -16.27 1.80
N GLU A 185 4.21 -16.06 1.97
CA GLU A 185 3.16 -16.49 1.04
C GLU A 185 2.51 -15.29 0.33
N ASP A 186 1.93 -15.48 -0.86
CA ASP A 186 1.17 -14.39 -1.50
C ASP A 186 0.02 -13.98 -0.58
N ALA A 187 -0.09 -12.68 -0.28
CA ALA A 187 -0.94 -12.25 0.81
C ALA A 187 -2.42 -12.46 0.45
N VAL A 188 -3.13 -13.24 1.28
CA VAL A 188 -4.59 -13.28 1.30
C VAL A 188 -5.09 -12.02 2.03
N CYS A 189 -5.05 -10.89 1.33
CA CYS A 189 -5.67 -9.66 1.81
C CYS A 189 -7.19 -9.87 2.02
N VAL A 190 -7.87 -8.90 2.61
CA VAL A 190 -9.31 -8.81 2.35
C VAL A 190 -9.41 -8.68 0.83
N THR A 191 -10.17 -9.55 0.19
CA THR A 191 -10.44 -9.35 -1.23
C THR A 191 -10.92 -7.92 -1.36
N GLN A 192 -10.25 -7.13 -2.18
CA GLN A 192 -10.90 -6.03 -2.87
C GLN A 192 -12.12 -6.67 -3.50
N ASN A 193 -13.24 -6.50 -2.79
CA ASN A 193 -14.42 -7.30 -2.98
C ASN A 193 -14.73 -7.20 -4.47
N LYS A 194 -14.84 -8.33 -5.18
CA LYS A 194 -15.77 -8.29 -6.30
C LYS A 194 -17.07 -7.82 -5.66
N PRO A 195 -17.74 -6.81 -6.24
CA PRO A 195 -19.05 -6.42 -5.77
C PRO A 195 -19.90 -7.67 -5.53
N ASP A 196 -20.47 -7.79 -4.34
CA ASP A 196 -21.17 -9.01 -3.92
C ASP A 196 -22.23 -9.36 -4.99
N GLU A 197 -22.27 -10.60 -5.46
CA GLU A 197 -23.15 -11.00 -6.58
C GLU A 197 -24.64 -10.70 -6.32
N LYS A 198 -25.03 -10.70 -5.04
CA LYS A 198 -26.38 -10.35 -4.59
C LYS A 198 -26.63 -8.84 -4.52
N CYS A 199 -25.60 -8.02 -4.73
CA CYS A 199 -25.59 -6.57 -4.71
C CYS A 199 -25.07 -5.96 -6.03
N LEU A 200 -25.20 -6.70 -7.14
CA LEU A 200 -24.93 -6.21 -8.50
C LEU A 200 -26.17 -5.57 -9.12
N GLY A 201 -26.14 -4.25 -9.30
CA GLY A 201 -27.20 -3.44 -9.87
C GLY A 201 -28.12 -2.81 -8.81
N ILE A 202 -28.65 -1.62 -9.12
CA ILE A 202 -29.46 -0.80 -8.20
C ILE A 202 -30.62 -1.61 -7.61
N GLY A 203 -31.42 -2.26 -8.47
CA GLY A 203 -32.59 -3.01 -8.00
C GLY A 203 -32.24 -4.19 -7.07
N LYS A 204 -31.07 -4.83 -7.23
CA LYS A 204 -30.65 -5.91 -6.31
C LYS A 204 -30.23 -5.35 -4.95
N ILE A 205 -29.50 -4.24 -4.94
CA ILE A 205 -29.11 -3.53 -3.72
C ILE A 205 -30.35 -3.13 -2.92
N LEU A 206 -31.33 -2.49 -3.58
CA LEU A 206 -32.55 -2.02 -2.94
C LEU A 206 -33.49 -3.14 -2.46
N ARG A 207 -33.45 -4.33 -3.09
CA ARG A 207 -34.16 -5.52 -2.60
C ARG A 207 -33.47 -6.19 -1.42
N ASN A 208 -32.14 -6.11 -1.34
CA ASN A 208 -31.31 -6.79 -0.36
C ASN A 208 -30.64 -5.82 0.63
N LYS A 209 -31.34 -4.75 1.05
CA LYS A 209 -30.73 -3.62 1.80
C LYS A 209 -29.96 -4.08 3.04
N ASP A 210 -30.57 -4.91 3.88
CA ASP A 210 -29.91 -5.39 5.11
C ASP A 210 -28.70 -6.25 4.82
N TYR A 211 -28.76 -7.06 3.76
CA TYR A 211 -27.65 -7.89 3.34
C TYR A 211 -26.51 -7.05 2.76
N CYS A 212 -26.82 -6.10 1.89
CA CYS A 212 -25.84 -5.26 1.21
C CYS A 212 -25.25 -4.17 2.11
N ASN A 213 -25.87 -3.86 3.25
CA ASN A 213 -25.40 -2.81 4.16
C ASN A 213 -23.96 -3.07 4.62
N GLY A 214 -23.07 -2.10 4.38
CA GLY A 214 -21.64 -2.19 4.68
C GLY A 214 -20.82 -3.07 3.72
N ARG A 215 -21.45 -3.66 2.68
CA ARG A 215 -20.75 -4.47 1.66
C ARG A 215 -20.35 -3.63 0.47
N LEU A 216 -19.36 -4.12 -0.28
CA LEU A 216 -19.03 -3.57 -1.58
C LEU A 216 -20.09 -3.98 -2.61
N VAL A 217 -20.60 -2.99 -3.33
CA VAL A 217 -21.66 -3.13 -4.33
C VAL A 217 -21.22 -2.53 -5.65
N SER A 218 -21.94 -2.84 -6.72
CA SER A 218 -21.75 -2.22 -8.04
C SER A 218 -23.09 -1.82 -8.60
N ALA A 219 -23.19 -0.59 -9.09
CA ALA A 219 -24.36 -0.08 -9.77
C ALA A 219 -23.93 0.65 -11.03
N GLN A 220 -24.65 0.43 -12.13
CA GLN A 220 -24.47 1.16 -13.37
C GLN A 220 -25.76 1.93 -13.66
N GLY A 221 -25.66 3.14 -14.19
CA GLY A 221 -26.81 3.95 -14.54
C GLY A 221 -26.45 5.35 -15.02
N ILE A 222 -27.49 6.12 -15.31
CA ILE A 222 -27.39 7.50 -15.79
C ILE A 222 -27.27 8.44 -14.58
N VAL A 223 -26.30 9.35 -14.64
CA VAL A 223 -26.07 10.38 -13.62
C VAL A 223 -27.13 11.49 -13.71
N ARG A 224 -27.77 11.81 -12.59
CA ARG A 224 -28.71 12.94 -12.46
C ARG A 224 -28.46 13.75 -11.20
N GLY A 225 -28.71 15.06 -11.27
CA GLY A 225 -28.62 15.93 -10.09
C GLY A 225 -27.20 16.09 -9.56
N LEU A 226 -26.19 16.01 -10.43
CA LEU A 226 -24.79 16.18 -10.09
C LEU A 226 -24.55 17.53 -9.39
N ASN A 227 -24.00 17.46 -8.17
CA ASN A 227 -23.86 18.60 -7.28
C ASN A 227 -22.57 18.48 -6.46
N THR A 228 -21.57 19.29 -6.81
CA THR A 228 -20.26 19.34 -6.16
C THR A 228 -20.22 20.48 -5.14
N ARG A 229 -19.70 20.21 -3.93
CA ARG A 229 -19.66 21.14 -2.81
C ARG A 229 -18.40 20.98 -1.98
N ALA A 230 -18.05 22.02 -1.23
CA ALA A 230 -17.05 21.95 -0.16
C ALA A 230 -17.73 21.70 1.19
N SER A 231 -17.21 20.76 1.97
CA SER A 231 -17.59 20.55 3.36
C SER A 231 -17.15 21.73 4.25
N LYS A 232 -17.63 21.77 5.50
CA LYS A 232 -17.18 22.77 6.50
C LYS A 232 -15.66 22.79 6.71
N SER A 233 -15.00 21.64 6.51
CA SER A 233 -13.55 21.49 6.65
C SER A 233 -12.80 21.73 5.33
N GLY A 234 -13.48 22.18 4.27
CA GLY A 234 -12.87 22.47 2.96
C GLY A 234 -12.74 21.28 2.02
N ASN A 235 -13.07 20.06 2.45
CA ASN A 235 -13.01 18.88 1.57
C ASN A 235 -14.09 18.95 0.48
N ILE A 236 -13.69 18.82 -0.79
CA ILE A 236 -14.60 18.75 -1.93
C ILE A 236 -15.26 17.38 -1.99
N TYR A 237 -16.57 17.35 -2.20
CA TYR A 237 -17.36 16.15 -2.42
C TYR A 237 -18.45 16.40 -3.44
N THR A 238 -18.91 15.33 -4.08
CA THR A 238 -19.95 15.37 -5.09
C THR A 238 -21.04 14.35 -4.76
N THR A 239 -22.30 14.75 -4.94
CA THR A 239 -23.46 13.87 -4.81
C THR A 239 -24.28 13.88 -6.08
N PHE A 240 -24.88 12.75 -6.42
CA PHE A 240 -25.81 12.60 -7.54
C PHE A 240 -26.72 11.41 -7.30
N ASP A 241 -27.80 11.33 -8.06
CA ASP A 241 -28.63 10.13 -8.15
C ASP A 241 -28.21 9.33 -9.39
N LEU A 242 -27.99 8.03 -9.21
CA LEU A 242 -27.72 7.09 -10.28
C LEU A 242 -29.03 6.38 -10.62
N ILE A 243 -29.45 6.43 -11.87
CA ILE A 243 -30.74 5.90 -12.32
C ILE A 243 -30.53 4.74 -13.30
N ALA A 244 -31.18 3.61 -13.04
CA ALA A 244 -31.24 2.48 -13.97
C ALA A 244 -32.65 1.88 -13.96
N ASP A 245 -33.22 1.68 -15.14
CA ASP A 245 -34.61 1.27 -15.33
C ASP A 245 -35.58 2.21 -14.59
N LYS A 246 -36.23 1.71 -13.54
CA LYS A 246 -37.18 2.43 -12.67
C LYS A 246 -36.62 2.73 -11.28
N ASP A 247 -35.42 2.26 -10.99
CA ASP A 247 -34.80 2.37 -9.67
C ASP A 247 -33.75 3.49 -9.67
N SER A 248 -33.62 4.17 -8.53
CA SER A 248 -32.61 5.21 -8.31
C SER A 248 -31.90 4.98 -6.99
N ILE A 249 -30.60 5.29 -6.93
CA ILE A 249 -29.84 5.26 -5.67
C ILE A 249 -28.93 6.47 -5.56
N LYS A 250 -28.79 7.00 -4.34
CA LYS A 250 -27.93 8.15 -4.08
C LYS A 250 -26.48 7.73 -4.07
N ILE A 251 -25.63 8.50 -4.73
CA ILE A 251 -24.19 8.33 -4.73
C ILE A 251 -23.53 9.52 -4.02
N PHE A 252 -22.59 9.21 -3.14
CA PHE A 252 -21.66 10.16 -2.55
C PHE A 252 -20.25 9.81 -3.00
N MET A 253 -19.48 10.79 -3.48
CA MET A 253 -18.06 10.63 -3.82
C MET A 253 -17.24 11.82 -3.30
N TRP A 254 -15.97 11.58 -3.02
CA TRP A 254 -15.03 12.67 -2.74
C TRP A 254 -14.45 13.25 -4.03
N GLY A 255 -14.22 14.55 -4.05
CA GLY A 255 -13.62 15.26 -5.18
C GLY A 255 -14.61 15.69 -6.27
N GLU A 256 -14.06 16.24 -7.34
CA GLU A 256 -14.76 16.63 -8.56
C GLU A 256 -14.84 15.43 -9.52
N PRO A 257 -15.99 15.18 -10.15
CA PRO A 257 -16.14 14.10 -11.13
C PRO A 257 -15.47 14.47 -12.46
N ASP A 258 -15.07 13.44 -13.22
CA ASP A 258 -14.61 13.54 -14.61
C ASP A 258 -15.72 13.18 -15.62
N PHE A 259 -16.96 13.21 -15.17
CA PHE A 259 -18.19 12.92 -15.92
C PHE A 259 -19.26 13.98 -15.60
N GLU A 260 -20.24 14.11 -16.48
CA GLU A 260 -21.30 15.11 -16.39
C GLU A 260 -22.64 14.50 -15.99
N ASN A 261 -23.66 15.35 -15.79
CA ASN A 261 -25.03 14.84 -15.82
C ASN A 261 -25.26 14.14 -17.15
N GLU A 262 -26.18 13.20 -17.18
CA GLU A 262 -26.56 12.45 -18.39
C GLU A 262 -25.60 11.33 -18.79
N ASP A 263 -24.37 11.32 -18.28
CA ASP A 263 -23.41 10.24 -18.51
C ASP A 263 -23.87 8.93 -17.89
N ASN A 264 -23.59 7.83 -18.60
CA ASN A 264 -23.74 6.49 -18.06
C ASN A 264 -22.44 6.08 -17.35
N VAL A 265 -22.53 5.76 -16.06
CA VAL A 265 -21.37 5.42 -15.24
C VAL A 265 -21.58 4.11 -14.50
N THR A 266 -20.48 3.39 -14.26
CA THR A 266 -20.45 2.28 -13.30
C THR A 266 -19.78 2.75 -12.01
N VAL A 267 -20.51 2.65 -10.91
CA VAL A 267 -20.07 2.98 -9.55
C VAL A 267 -19.81 1.69 -8.78
N VAL A 268 -18.61 1.56 -8.23
CA VAL A 268 -18.25 0.54 -7.24
C VAL A 268 -17.96 1.24 -5.93
N GLY A 269 -18.64 0.82 -4.86
CA GLY A 269 -18.56 1.49 -3.57
C GLY A 269 -19.20 0.69 -2.45
N THR A 270 -19.27 1.28 -1.26
CA THR A 270 -19.92 0.66 -0.10
C THR A 270 -21.35 1.16 0.00
N TYR A 271 -22.31 0.24 0.05
CA TYR A 271 -23.70 0.62 0.29
C TYR A 271 -23.98 0.80 1.78
N HIS A 272 -24.66 1.89 2.11
CA HIS A 272 -25.12 2.21 3.45
C HIS A 272 -26.64 2.32 3.45
N LYS A 273 -27.31 1.43 4.19
CA LYS A 273 -28.75 1.56 4.47
C LYS A 273 -29.00 2.81 5.33
N GLU A 274 -28.14 3.05 6.31
CA GLU A 274 -28.06 4.29 7.09
C GLU A 274 -26.60 4.61 7.40
N LYS A 275 -26.17 5.84 7.11
CA LYS A 275 -24.85 6.39 7.46
C LYS A 275 -25.03 7.64 8.31
N LYS A 276 -24.40 7.67 9.48
CA LYS A 276 -24.41 8.84 10.37
C LYS A 276 -23.11 9.62 10.28
N VAL A 277 -23.19 10.91 10.00
CA VAL A 277 -22.04 11.84 10.00
C VAL A 277 -22.37 13.03 10.89
N GLY A 278 -21.81 13.03 12.10
CA GLY A 278 -22.18 13.98 13.13
C GLY A 278 -23.67 13.87 13.48
N LYS A 279 -24.43 14.94 13.25
CA LYS A 279 -25.88 15.00 13.50
C LYS A 279 -26.75 14.61 12.29
N TYR A 280 -26.14 14.31 11.14
CA TYR A 280 -26.86 14.02 9.91
C TYR A 280 -26.89 12.52 9.66
N SER A 281 -28.04 12.02 9.20
CA SER A 281 -28.20 10.65 8.70
C SER A 281 -28.45 10.70 7.18
N PHE A 282 -27.77 9.83 6.46
CA PHE A 282 -27.95 9.56 5.04
C PHE A 282 -28.49 8.14 4.90
N PHE A 283 -29.43 7.92 3.98
CA PHE A 283 -30.11 6.65 3.82
C PHE A 283 -30.02 6.19 2.37
N ASP A 284 -29.92 4.87 2.18
CA ASP A 284 -29.86 4.25 0.86
C ASP A 284 -28.83 4.91 -0.08
N GLU A 285 -27.59 5.02 0.39
CA GLU A 285 -26.51 5.72 -0.29
C GLU A 285 -25.34 4.77 -0.59
N ILE A 286 -24.75 4.89 -1.77
CA ILE A 286 -23.45 4.28 -2.07
C ILE A 286 -22.37 5.34 -1.88
N GLU A 287 -21.43 5.07 -0.98
CA GLU A 287 -20.18 5.80 -0.90
C GLU A 287 -19.21 5.22 -1.94
N ALA A 288 -19.02 5.97 -3.02
CA ALA A 288 -18.25 5.55 -4.18
C ALA A 288 -16.75 5.43 -3.84
N GLY A 289 -16.17 4.28 -4.17
CA GLY A 289 -14.72 4.06 -4.14
C GLY A 289 -14.09 4.19 -5.53
N LYS A 290 -14.78 3.71 -6.57
CA LYS A 290 -14.36 3.82 -7.98
C LYS A 290 -15.56 4.12 -8.86
N ILE A 291 -15.41 5.08 -9.77
CA ILE A 291 -16.40 5.38 -10.81
C ILE A 291 -15.70 5.28 -12.17
N LYS A 292 -16.40 4.75 -13.16
CA LYS A 292 -15.91 4.69 -14.54
C LYS A 292 -17.04 5.09 -15.48
N ALA A 293 -16.82 6.11 -16.30
CA ALA A 293 -17.69 6.41 -17.43
C ALA A 293 -17.72 5.22 -18.39
N THR A 294 -18.92 4.77 -18.73
CA THR A 294 -19.13 3.78 -19.78
C THR A 294 -19.46 4.53 -21.07
N ASN A 295 -18.47 4.66 -21.96
CA ASN A 295 -18.73 5.13 -23.31
C ASN A 295 -19.72 4.14 -23.95
N VAL A 296 -20.97 4.56 -24.11
CA VAL A 296 -21.90 3.90 -25.02
C VAL A 296 -21.52 4.42 -26.39
N ASP A 297 -20.97 3.53 -27.23
CA ASP A 297 -20.85 3.80 -28.66
C ASP A 297 -22.28 3.98 -29.22
N PRO A 298 -22.66 5.19 -29.69
CA PRO A 298 -24.00 5.46 -30.20
C PRO A 298 -24.37 4.59 -31.40
N ASP A 299 -23.38 4.00 -32.10
CA ASP A 299 -23.58 3.19 -33.30
C ASP A 299 -23.85 1.71 -33.01
N SER A 300 -23.89 1.29 -31.74
CA SER A 300 -24.16 -0.12 -31.36
C SER A 300 -25.65 -0.49 -31.26
N LEU A 301 -26.55 0.43 -31.60
CA LEU A 301 -27.98 0.20 -31.72
C LEU A 301 -28.51 0.64 -33.10
N ASN A 302 -28.02 0.00 -34.16
CA ASN A 302 -28.68 -0.07 -35.47
C ASN A 302 -28.50 -1.47 -36.06
#